data_AF-A0A2D5I4B8-F1
#
_entry.id   AF-A0A2D5I4B8-F1
#
_cell.length_a   1.000
_cell.length_b   1.000
_cell.length_c   1.000
_cell.angle_alpha   90.00
_cell.angle_beta   90.00
_cell.angle_gamma   90.00
#
_symmetry.space_group_name_H-M   'P 1'
#
loop_
_entity.id
_entity.type
_entity.pdbx_description
1 polymer ?
#
loop_
_entity_poly.entity_id
_entity_poly.type
_entity_poly.pdbx_seq_one_letter_code
_entity_poly.pdbx_strand_id
1 'polypeptide(L)'
;MPSKNTRIISKLRLDAMKKGFKITALKISNFNFKSKDFSLMVYQLRNTANLKEAHFIRDKGELILYSPLKLKYSDDYDGIRNVLSKLPNEVSEIIFSPTHVLFLWNEKGGMEVLEEVPNVIEKLEY
;
A
#
# COMPACT_ATOMS: atom_id res chain seq x y z
N MET A 1 28.94 0.73 -13.57
CA MET A 1 28.32 -0.37 -12.79
C MET A 1 27.28 0.21 -11.83
N PRO A 2 26.10 -0.41 -11.66
CA PRO A 2 25.10 0.06 -10.70
C PRO A 2 25.63 -0.04 -9.26
N SER A 3 25.22 0.91 -8.42
CA SER A 3 25.62 1.00 -7.01
C SER A 3 25.13 -0.23 -6.21
N LYS A 4 25.72 -0.46 -5.03
CA LYS A 4 25.30 -1.53 -4.11
C LYS A 4 23.81 -1.40 -3.77
N ASN A 5 23.35 -0.19 -3.46
CA ASN A 5 21.95 0.09 -3.13
C ASN A 5 21.02 -0.16 -4.31
N THR A 6 21.43 0.25 -5.52
CA THR A 6 20.65 -0.03 -6.74
C THR A 6 20.43 -1.53 -6.92
N ARG A 7 21.45 -2.35 -6.71
CA ARG A 7 21.33 -3.81 -6.83
C ARG A 7 20.39 -4.42 -5.79
N ILE A 8 20.45 -3.93 -4.54
CA ILE A 8 19.57 -4.37 -3.46
C ILE A 8 18.11 -4.07 -3.80
N ILE A 9 17.81 -2.83 -4.22
CA ILE A 9 16.46 -2.42 -4.61
C ILE A 9 15.97 -3.20 -5.84
N SER A 10 16.83 -3.40 -6.84
CA SER A 10 16.48 -4.22 -8.01
C SER A 10 16.14 -5.66 -7.62
N LYS A 11 16.91 -6.27 -6.70
CA LYS A 11 16.61 -7.61 -6.19
C LYS A 11 15.28 -7.64 -5.45
N LEU A 12 15.03 -6.69 -4.55
CA LEU A 12 13.77 -6.54 -3.82
C LEU A 12 12.57 -6.48 -4.77
N ARG A 13 12.64 -5.63 -5.80
CA ARG A 13 11.56 -5.49 -6.79
C ARG A 13 11.34 -6.78 -7.58
N LEU A 14 12.40 -7.47 -8.00
CA LEU A 14 12.29 -8.74 -8.71
C LEU A 14 11.63 -9.82 -7.82
N ASP A 15 12.01 -9.90 -6.55
CA ASP A 15 11.44 -10.88 -5.62
C ASP A 15 9.98 -10.55 -5.28
N ALA A 16 9.64 -9.27 -5.10
CA ALA A 16 8.26 -8.82 -4.98
C ALA A 16 7.42 -9.14 -6.23
N MET A 17 7.94 -8.93 -7.44
CA MET A 17 7.23 -9.29 -8.67
C MET A 17 6.93 -10.79 -8.76
N LYS A 18 7.86 -11.66 -8.32
CA LYS A 18 7.62 -13.12 -8.23
C LYS A 18 6.50 -13.47 -7.23
N LYS A 19 6.28 -12.63 -6.21
CA LYS A 19 5.17 -12.77 -5.25
C LYS A 19 3.85 -12.16 -5.75
N GLY A 20 3.79 -11.72 -7.00
CA GLY A 20 2.56 -11.24 -7.64
C GLY A 20 2.31 -9.74 -7.53
N PHE A 21 3.25 -8.98 -6.96
CA PHE A 21 3.16 -7.51 -6.96
C PHE A 21 3.46 -6.95 -8.35
N LYS A 22 2.64 -5.99 -8.81
CA LYS A 22 3.03 -5.09 -9.91
C LYS A 22 3.64 -3.83 -9.31
N ILE A 23 4.73 -3.36 -9.89
CA ILE A 23 5.52 -2.25 -9.36
C ILE A 23 5.67 -1.18 -10.44
N THR A 24 5.28 0.05 -10.11
CA THR A 24 5.31 1.21 -11.03
C THR A 24 5.86 2.42 -10.32
N ALA A 25 6.66 3.25 -11.00
CA ALA A 25 7.14 4.48 -10.40
C ALA A 25 6.00 5.50 -10.26
N LEU A 26 5.89 6.16 -9.10
CA LEU A 26 4.84 7.14 -8.84
C LEU A 26 4.78 8.23 -9.91
N LYS A 27 5.95 8.72 -10.35
CA LYS A 27 6.09 9.79 -11.35
C LYS A 27 5.42 9.50 -12.70
N ILE A 28 5.32 8.22 -13.09
CA ILE A 28 4.72 7.79 -14.36
C ILE A 28 3.39 7.06 -14.17
N SER A 29 2.96 6.90 -12.92
CA SER A 29 1.69 6.25 -12.63
C SER A 29 0.53 7.20 -12.90
N ASN A 30 -0.58 6.66 -13.39
CA ASN A 30 -1.85 7.37 -13.60
C ASN A 30 -2.83 7.16 -12.43
N PHE A 31 -2.35 6.65 -11.30
CA PHE A 31 -3.17 6.40 -10.13
C PHE A 31 -3.37 7.68 -9.31
N ASN A 32 -4.53 7.81 -8.68
CA ASN A 32 -4.95 9.01 -7.96
C ASN A 32 -4.35 9.12 -6.54
N PHE A 33 -3.04 8.87 -6.40
CA PHE A 33 -2.35 9.13 -5.15
C PHE A 33 -2.27 10.64 -4.87
N LYS A 34 -2.41 11.01 -3.60
CA LYS A 34 -2.31 12.38 -3.11
C LYS A 34 -0.86 12.79 -2.88
N SER A 35 -0.01 11.86 -2.44
CA SER A 35 1.41 12.10 -2.26
C SER A 35 2.11 12.44 -3.58
N LYS A 36 3.06 13.37 -3.52
CA LYS A 36 3.97 13.72 -4.63
C LYS A 36 5.42 13.38 -4.30
N ASP A 37 5.64 12.54 -3.29
CA ASP A 37 6.98 12.06 -2.96
C ASP A 37 7.43 10.99 -3.95
N PHE A 38 8.12 11.42 -5.00
CA PHE A 38 8.62 10.54 -6.06
C PHE A 38 9.77 9.63 -5.63
N SER A 39 10.21 9.69 -4.37
CA SER A 39 11.11 8.66 -3.82
C SER A 39 10.37 7.34 -3.51
N LEU A 40 9.04 7.39 -3.44
CA LEU A 40 8.18 6.24 -3.20
C LEU A 40 7.81 5.51 -4.49
N MET A 41 7.50 4.23 -4.34
CA MET A 41 7.08 3.36 -5.43
C MET A 41 5.64 2.89 -5.25
N VAL A 42 4.91 2.75 -6.36
CA VAL A 42 3.57 2.17 -6.36
C VAL A 42 3.71 0.66 -6.41
N TYR A 43 3.13 -0.01 -5.42
CA TYR A 43 2.94 -1.45 -5.40
C TYR A 43 1.45 -1.76 -5.58
N GLN A 44 1.17 -2.81 -6.33
CA GLN A 44 -0.19 -3.24 -6.65
C GLN A 44 -0.33 -4.74 -6.46
N LEU A 45 -1.42 -5.16 -5.83
CA LEU A 45 -1.82 -6.56 -5.67
C LEU A 45 -3.32 -6.71 -5.92
N ARG A 46 -3.79 -7.95 -6.10
CA ARG A 46 -5.23 -8.23 -6.30
C ARG A 46 -6.00 -7.96 -5.00
N ASN A 47 -7.10 -7.23 -5.09
CA ASN A 47 -7.95 -7.01 -3.92
C ASN A 47 -8.81 -8.24 -3.66
N THR A 48 -8.54 -8.90 -2.54
CA THR A 48 -9.31 -10.04 -2.04
C THR A 48 -10.20 -9.65 -0.85
N ALA A 49 -9.87 -8.55 -0.16
CA ALA A 49 -10.66 -7.95 0.91
C ALA A 49 -12.06 -7.51 0.48
N ASN A 50 -12.98 -7.42 1.44
CA ASN A 50 -14.34 -6.92 1.22
C ASN A 50 -14.41 -5.39 1.05
N LEU A 51 -13.32 -4.68 1.36
CA LEU A 51 -13.20 -3.24 1.14
C LEU A 51 -12.93 -2.90 -0.32
N LYS A 52 -13.93 -2.39 -1.04
CA LYS A 52 -13.84 -2.15 -2.50
C LYS A 52 -13.53 -0.73 -2.91
N GLU A 53 -13.87 0.27 -2.11
CA GLU A 53 -13.66 1.68 -2.43
C GLU A 53 -13.21 2.44 -1.18
N ALA A 54 -11.90 2.62 -1.04
CA ALA A 54 -11.35 3.41 0.04
C ALA A 54 -9.97 3.95 -0.30
N HIS A 55 -9.62 5.08 0.29
CA HIS A 55 -8.36 5.75 0.11
C HIS A 55 -7.91 6.27 1.47
N PHE A 56 -6.79 5.73 1.96
CA PHE A 56 -6.18 6.14 3.21
C PHE A 56 -4.82 6.77 2.97
N ILE A 57 -4.51 7.82 3.72
CA ILE A 57 -3.24 8.54 3.67
C ILE A 57 -2.65 8.52 5.09
N ARG A 58 -1.34 8.27 5.19
CA ARG A 58 -0.66 8.29 6.47
C ARG A 58 -0.41 9.74 6.88
N ASP A 59 -0.93 10.12 8.03
CA ASP A 59 -0.67 11.39 8.70
C ASP A 59 -0.20 11.11 10.13
N LYS A 60 0.95 11.67 10.50
CA LYS A 60 1.57 11.54 11.84
C LYS A 60 1.64 10.09 12.37
N GLY A 61 1.83 9.12 11.48
CA GLY A 61 1.96 7.70 11.82
C GLY A 61 0.67 6.89 11.72
N GLU A 62 -0.48 7.52 11.53
CA GLU A 62 -1.77 6.82 11.38
C GLU A 62 -2.31 6.90 9.94
N LEU A 63 -2.88 5.82 9.44
CA LEU A 63 -3.62 5.82 8.17
C LEU A 63 -5.03 6.40 8.38
N ILE A 64 -5.26 7.59 7.86
CA ILE A 64 -6.53 8.32 7.95
C ILE A 64 -7.29 8.18 6.64
N LEU A 65 -8.60 7.95 6.74
CA LEU A 65 -9.47 7.91 5.57
C LEU A 65 -9.55 9.29 4.90
N TYR A 66 -9.11 9.33 3.64
CA TYR A 66 -9.23 10.46 2.73
C TYR A 66 -10.54 10.43 1.94
N SER A 67 -10.93 9.27 1.41
CA SER A 67 -12.14 9.11 0.59
C SER A 67 -12.61 7.65 0.54
N PRO A 68 -13.92 7.37 0.39
CA PRO A 68 -15.02 8.32 0.46
C PRO A 68 -15.43 8.62 1.91
N LEU A 69 -15.73 9.88 2.24
CA LEU A 69 -16.04 10.28 3.63
C LEU A 69 -17.23 9.53 4.25
N LYS A 70 -18.17 9.05 3.42
CA LYS A 70 -19.31 8.23 3.86
C LYS A 70 -18.88 6.96 4.60
N LEU A 71 -17.70 6.42 4.31
CA LEU A 71 -17.18 5.22 4.97
C LEU A 71 -16.92 5.46 6.46
N LYS A 72 -16.73 6.70 6.93
CA LYS A 72 -16.60 6.99 8.38
C LYS A 72 -17.86 6.66 9.19
N TYR A 73 -19.00 6.52 8.51
CA TYR A 73 -20.29 6.26 9.13
C TYR A 73 -20.76 4.82 8.95
N SER A 74 -19.94 3.94 8.36
CA SER A 74 -20.27 2.51 8.29
C SER A 74 -19.92 1.82 9.60
N ASP A 75 -20.72 0.83 10.00
CA ASP A 75 -20.48 0.02 11.20
C ASP A 75 -19.10 -0.68 11.19
N ASP A 76 -18.56 -0.97 10.01
CA ASP A 76 -17.28 -1.65 9.84
C ASP A 76 -16.05 -0.71 9.96
N TYR A 77 -16.24 0.61 10.06
CA TYR A 77 -15.15 1.57 9.92
C TYR A 77 -14.06 1.41 10.99
N ASP A 78 -14.46 1.23 12.25
CA ASP A 78 -13.51 1.03 13.35
C ASP A 78 -12.73 -0.28 13.19
N GLY A 79 -13.37 -1.34 12.69
CA GLY A 79 -12.71 -2.60 12.34
C GLY A 79 -11.65 -2.40 11.25
N ILE A 80 -12.01 -1.71 10.17
CA ILE A 80 -11.08 -1.38 9.08
C ILE A 80 -9.90 -0.56 9.61
N ARG A 81 -10.14 0.50 10.40
CA ARG A 81 -9.09 1.34 10.97
C ARG A 81 -8.15 0.53 11.86
N ASN A 82 -8.69 -0.34 12.70
CA ASN A 82 -7.90 -1.19 13.60
C ASN A 82 -6.99 -2.15 12.82
N VAL A 83 -7.47 -2.73 11.72
CA VAL A 83 -6.65 -3.59 10.85
C VAL A 83 -5.58 -2.77 10.15
N LEU A 84 -5.94 -1.65 9.51
CA LEU A 84 -4.99 -0.81 8.77
C LEU A 84 -3.94 -0.15 9.67
N SER A 85 -4.23 0.06 10.96
CA SER A 85 -3.23 0.57 11.93
C SER A 85 -2.02 -0.36 12.09
N LYS A 86 -2.15 -1.64 11.71
CA LYS A 86 -1.08 -2.64 11.75
C LYS A 86 -0.20 -2.61 10.50
N LEU A 87 -0.53 -1.79 9.50
CA LEU A 87 0.33 -1.64 8.33
C LEU A 87 1.63 -0.92 8.70
N PRO A 88 2.77 -1.37 8.15
CA PRO A 88 4.08 -0.77 8.41
C PRO A 88 4.14 0.71 7.99
N ASN A 89 4.98 1.48 8.67
CA ASN A 89 5.10 2.93 8.47
C ASN A 89 5.60 3.32 7.07
N GLU A 90 6.29 2.39 6.40
CA GLU A 90 6.76 2.51 5.03
C GLU A 90 5.61 2.53 4.01
N VAL A 91 4.40 2.11 4.39
CA VAL A 91 3.17 2.34 3.61
C VAL A 91 2.65 3.74 3.92
N SER A 92 2.89 4.70 3.03
CA SER A 92 2.44 6.09 3.22
C SER A 92 1.00 6.34 2.77
N GLU A 93 0.49 5.53 1.86
CA GLU A 93 -0.79 5.74 1.21
C GLU A 93 -1.31 4.42 0.63
N ILE A 94 -2.61 4.16 0.74
CA ILE A 94 -3.23 2.93 0.23
C ILE A 94 -4.61 3.23 -0.36
N ILE A 95 -4.87 2.65 -1.53
CA ILE A 95 -6.11 2.80 -2.31
C ILE A 95 -6.67 1.41 -2.60
N PHE A 96 -7.90 1.19 -2.15
CA PHE A 96 -8.70 0.02 -2.44
C PHE A 96 -9.61 0.30 -3.62
N SER A 97 -9.55 -0.58 -4.62
CA SER A 97 -10.49 -0.65 -5.74
C SER A 97 -11.14 -2.04 -5.77
N PRO A 98 -12.21 -2.27 -6.53
CA PRO A 98 -12.88 -3.58 -6.53
C PRO A 98 -11.97 -4.76 -6.92
N THR A 99 -10.94 -4.50 -7.73
CA THR A 99 -10.05 -5.52 -8.30
C THR A 99 -8.64 -5.51 -7.74
N HIS A 100 -8.16 -4.36 -7.27
CA HIS A 100 -6.77 -4.17 -6.86
C HIS A 100 -6.64 -3.31 -5.61
N VAL A 101 -5.60 -3.60 -4.83
CA VAL A 101 -5.09 -2.69 -3.80
C VAL A 101 -3.80 -2.08 -4.31
N LEU A 102 -3.72 -0.77 -4.26
CA LEU A 102 -2.56 0.04 -4.65
C LEU A 102 -2.01 0.68 -3.39
N PHE A 103 -0.69 0.69 -3.20
CA PHE A 103 -0.10 1.41 -2.08
C PHE A 103 1.24 2.04 -2.45
N LEU A 104 1.55 3.16 -1.79
CA LEU A 104 2.85 3.80 -1.87
C LEU A 104 3.76 3.22 -0.80
N TRP A 105 4.93 2.76 -1.25
CA TRP A 105 5.88 2.03 -0.44
C TRP A 105 7.25 2.68 -0.46
N ASN A 106 7.84 2.84 0.73
CA ASN A 106 9.24 3.17 0.89
C ASN A 106 10.09 1.88 0.89
N GLU A 107 10.79 1.64 -0.21
CA GLU A 107 11.57 0.41 -0.43
C GLU A 107 12.74 0.20 0.54
N LYS A 108 13.06 1.19 1.39
CA LYS A 108 14.00 1.03 2.49
C LYS A 108 13.53 0.04 3.56
N GLY A 109 12.22 -0.23 3.65
CA GLY A 109 11.66 -1.23 4.58
C GLY A 109 12.07 -2.66 4.28
N GLY A 110 12.56 -2.95 3.07
CA GLY A 110 13.00 -4.30 2.71
C GLY A 110 11.85 -5.26 2.40
N MET A 111 12.21 -6.51 2.11
CA MET A 111 11.26 -7.53 1.67
C MET A 111 10.41 -8.07 2.83
N GLU A 112 11.01 -8.26 4.01
CA GLU A 112 10.34 -8.81 5.19
C GLU A 112 9.12 -7.95 5.57
N VAL A 113 9.31 -6.62 5.61
CA VAL A 113 8.23 -5.68 5.95
C VAL A 113 7.21 -5.57 4.81
N LEU A 114 7.62 -5.70 3.55
CA LEU A 114 6.69 -5.73 2.41
C LEU A 114 5.74 -6.93 2.48
N GLU A 115 6.20 -8.08 2.96
CA GLU A 115 5.39 -9.29 3.08
C GLU A 115 4.31 -9.19 4.17
N GLU A 116 4.42 -8.24 5.10
CA GLU A 116 3.37 -7.98 6.09
C GLU A 116 2.14 -7.31 5.48
N VAL A 117 2.31 -6.51 4.41
CA VAL A 117 1.23 -5.75 3.77
C VAL A 117 0.07 -6.64 3.32
N PRO A 118 0.27 -7.69 2.49
CA PRO A 118 -0.83 -8.59 2.12
C PRO A 118 -1.45 -9.29 3.33
N ASN A 119 -0.64 -9.74 4.30
CA ASN A 119 -1.13 -10.41 5.51
C ASN A 119 -2.05 -9.52 6.37
N VAL A 120 -1.83 -8.20 6.37
CA VAL A 120 -2.72 -7.24 7.04
C VAL A 120 -3.98 -6.99 6.22
N ILE A 121 -3.85 -6.85 4.89
CA ILE A 121 -4.99 -6.62 3.99
C ILE A 121 -5.95 -7.82 3.98
N GLU A 122 -5.44 -9.06 4.02
CA GLU A 122 -6.27 -10.28 4.07
C GLU A 122 -7.15 -10.33 5.32
N LYS A 123 -6.79 -9.63 6.41
CA LYS A 123 -7.63 -9.53 7.63
C LYS A 123 -8.82 -8.55 7.48
N LEU A 124 -8.95 -7.92 6.31
CA LEU A 124 -10.15 -7.19 5.90
C LEU A 124 -11.13 -8.08 5.10
N GLU A 125 -10.78 -9.35 4.90
CA GLU A 125 -11.75 -10.40 4.59
C GLU A 125 -12.45 -10.75 5.90
N TYR A 126 -13.78 -10.75 5.87
CA TYR A 126 -14.59 -11.07 7.06
C TYR A 126 -14.45 -12.54 7.43
#